data_AF-A0AA95G7P5-F1
#
_entry.id   AF-A0AA95G7P5-F1
#
_cell.length_a   1.000
_cell.length_b   1.000
_cell.length_c   1.000
_cell.angle_alpha   90.00
_cell.angle_beta   90.00
_cell.angle_gamma   90.00
#
_symmetry.space_group_name_H-M   'P 1'
#
loop_
_entity.id
_entity.type
_entity.pdbx_description
1 polymer ?
#
loop_
_entity_poly.entity_id
_entity_poly.type
_entity_poly.pdbx_seq_one_letter_code
_entity_poly.pdbx_strand_id
1 'polypeptide(L)'
;MIEIVTLEEVKSHLRIDHDVLDADLQNKINSSTAAVLDFIDYWVQKNDNDEKKMKDSQDFNRVKSAVLILIGILYRDPDGADKGLYPKGELPYPVVSLINSLHKPVII
;
A
#
# COMPACT_ATOMS: atom_id res chain seq x y z
N MET A 1 -1.81 -9.68 -10.75
CA MET A 1 -1.87 -8.70 -9.65
C MET A 1 -0.90 -9.18 -8.60
N ILE A 2 0.06 -8.34 -8.20
CA ILE A 2 1.13 -8.74 -7.29
C ILE A 2 0.56 -8.80 -5.86
N GLU A 3 0.71 -9.94 -5.19
CA GLU A 3 0.23 -10.11 -3.82
C GLU A 3 1.31 -9.67 -2.82
N ILE A 4 1.18 -8.44 -2.31
CA ILE A 4 2.09 -7.87 -1.29
C ILE A 4 1.63 -8.17 0.14
N VAL A 5 0.32 -8.16 0.36
CA VAL A 5 -0.33 -8.43 1.65
C VAL A 5 -1.48 -9.41 1.45
N THR A 6 -1.68 -10.31 2.42
CA THR A 6 -2.83 -11.22 2.42
C THR A 6 -3.98 -10.66 3.25
N LEU A 7 -5.19 -11.20 3.04
CA LEU A 7 -6.37 -10.81 3.82
C LEU A 7 -6.18 -11.06 5.32
N GLU A 8 -5.59 -12.19 5.70
CA GLU A 8 -5.29 -12.57 7.08
C GLU A 8 -4.32 -11.58 7.75
N GLU A 9 -3.30 -11.13 7.02
CA GLU A 9 -2.34 -10.14 7.52
C GLU A 9 -3.01 -8.79 7.76
N VAL A 10 -3.94 -8.40 6.89
CA VAL A 10 -4.73 -7.17 7.05
C VAL A 10 -5.68 -7.28 8.23
N LYS A 11 -6.40 -8.40 8.39
CA LYS A 11 -7.27 -8.65 9.54
C LYS A 11 -6.49 -8.57 10.86
N SER A 12 -5.33 -9.22 10.90
CA SER A 12 -4.41 -9.16 12.04
C SER A 12 -3.92 -7.73 12.32
N HIS A 13 -3.58 -6.97 11.28
CA HIS A 13 -3.16 -5.57 11.42
C HIS A 13 -4.28 -4.66 11.96
N LEU A 14 -5.51 -4.83 11.48
CA LEU A 14 -6.67 -4.04 11.87
C LEU A 14 -7.37 -4.55 13.15
N ARG A 15 -6.92 -5.70 13.68
CA ARG A 15 -7.54 -6.39 14.82
C ARG A 15 -9.00 -6.75 14.57
N ILE A 16 -9.30 -7.23 13.37
CA ILE A 16 -10.62 -7.73 12.96
C ILE A 16 -10.61 -9.25 13.13
N ASP A 17 -11.62 -9.79 13.80
CA ASP A 17 -11.77 -11.22 14.12
C ASP A 17 -12.96 -11.88 13.39
N HIS A 18 -13.63 -11.15 12.50
CA HIS A 18 -14.81 -11.60 11.78
C HIS A 18 -14.69 -11.43 10.26
N ASP A 19 -15.51 -12.17 9.51
CA ASP A 19 -15.42 -12.24 8.05
C ASP A 19 -16.42 -11.34 7.29
N VAL A 20 -17.24 -10.57 8.02
CA VAL A 20 -18.33 -9.76 7.44
C VAL A 20 -17.80 -8.70 6.45
N LEU A 21 -16.55 -8.27 6.62
CA LEU A 21 -15.92 -7.20 5.84
C LEU A 21 -14.93 -7.71 4.79
N ASP A 22 -14.81 -9.03 4.59
CA ASP A 22 -13.77 -9.63 3.74
C ASP A 22 -13.80 -9.12 2.30
N ALA A 23 -14.99 -8.98 1.73
CA ALA A 23 -15.16 -8.46 0.38
C ALA A 23 -14.70 -6.99 0.27
N ASP A 24 -15.01 -6.17 1.27
CA ASP A 24 -14.59 -4.75 1.30
C ASP A 24 -13.08 -4.62 1.54
N LEU A 25 -12.54 -5.40 2.48
CA LEU A 25 -11.10 -5.47 2.75
C LEU A 25 -10.32 -5.92 1.52
N GLN A 26 -10.83 -6.90 0.77
CA GLN A 26 -10.20 -7.34 -0.48
C GLN A 26 -10.14 -6.21 -1.52
N ASN A 27 -11.20 -5.41 -1.66
CA ASN A 27 -11.21 -4.25 -2.55
C ASN A 27 -10.22 -3.17 -2.09
N LYS A 28 -10.12 -2.92 -0.78
CA LYS A 28 -9.14 -2.00 -0.20
C LYS A 28 -7.71 -2.49 -0.39
N ILE A 29 -7.46 -3.79 -0.25
CA ILE A 29 -6.15 -4.41 -0.53
C ILE A 29 -5.74 -4.15 -1.98
N ASN A 30 -6.63 -4.46 -2.93
CA ASN A 30 -6.34 -4.31 -4.36
C ASN A 30 -6.05 -2.84 -4.71
N SER A 31 -6.90 -1.92 -4.22
CA SER A 31 -6.77 -0.48 -4.49
C SER A 31 -5.52 0.12 -3.82
N SER A 32 -5.25 -0.26 -2.58
CA SER A 32 -4.07 0.24 -1.83
C SER A 32 -2.77 -0.29 -2.42
N THR A 33 -2.75 -1.57 -2.81
CA THR A 33 -1.58 -2.19 -3.44
C THR A 33 -1.29 -1.52 -4.77
N ALA A 34 -2.31 -1.31 -5.61
CA ALA A 34 -2.15 -0.60 -6.88
C ALA A 34 -1.59 0.82 -6.67
N ALA A 35 -2.18 1.59 -5.76
CA ALA A 35 -1.75 2.97 -5.49
C ALA A 35 -0.31 3.07 -4.95
N VAL A 36 0.09 2.13 -4.07
CA VAL A 36 1.47 2.07 -3.57
C VAL A 36 2.44 1.66 -4.66
N LEU A 37 2.12 0.64 -5.47
CA LEU A 37 2.98 0.18 -6.57
C LEU A 37 3.15 1.25 -7.65
N ASP A 38 2.08 1.97 -8.00
CA ASP A 38 2.14 3.10 -8.92
C ASP A 38 3.05 4.21 -8.39
N PHE A 39 3.01 4.46 -7.07
CA PHE A 39 3.91 5.41 -6.43
C PHE A 39 5.37 4.92 -6.46
N ILE A 40 5.65 3.62 -6.30
CA ILE A 40 7.03 3.09 -6.30
C ILE A 40 7.44 2.43 -7.63
N ASP A 41 6.90 2.88 -8.76
CA ASP A 41 7.13 2.30 -10.09
C ASP A 41 8.62 2.05 -10.40
N TYR A 42 9.52 2.92 -9.95
CA TYR A 42 10.97 2.70 -10.08
C TYR A 42 11.47 1.42 -9.38
N TRP A 43 11.03 1.16 -8.16
CA TRP A 43 11.36 -0.08 -7.45
C TRP A 43 10.71 -1.30 -8.12
N VAL A 44 9.49 -1.16 -8.63
CA VAL A 44 8.81 -2.22 -9.38
C VAL A 44 9.63 -2.61 -10.63
N GLN A 45 10.08 -1.61 -11.39
CA GLN A 45 10.93 -1.79 -12.56
C GLN A 45 12.31 -2.36 -12.21
N LYS A 46 12.93 -1.90 -11.11
CA LYS A 46 14.22 -2.41 -10.63
C LYS A 46 14.17 -3.91 -10.30
N ASN A 47 13.01 -4.42 -9.91
CA ASN A 47 12.78 -5.83 -9.65
C ASN A 47 12.18 -6.58 -10.86
N ASP A 48 12.29 -6.03 -12.07
CA ASP A 48 11.80 -6.63 -13.33
C ASP A 48 10.30 -6.97 -13.33
N ASN A 49 9.47 -6.27 -12.54
CA ASN A 49 8.07 -6.63 -12.32
C ASN A 49 7.86 -8.07 -11.81
N ASP A 50 8.89 -8.68 -11.23
CA ASP A 50 8.88 -10.06 -10.75
C ASP A 50 8.53 -10.09 -9.25
N GLU A 51 7.39 -10.70 -8.93
CA GLU A 51 6.89 -10.80 -7.56
C GLU A 51 7.87 -11.50 -6.61
N LYS A 52 8.59 -12.52 -7.08
CA LYS A 52 9.55 -13.25 -6.25
C LYS A 52 10.76 -12.36 -5.93
N LYS A 53 11.29 -11.64 -6.92
CA LYS A 53 12.38 -10.68 -6.69
C LYS A 53 11.95 -9.56 -5.74
N MET A 54 10.72 -9.07 -5.88
CA MET A 54 10.14 -8.09 -4.97
C MET A 54 10.06 -8.61 -3.53
N LYS A 55 9.57 -9.84 -3.33
CA LYS A 55 9.49 -10.50 -2.02
C LYS A 55 10.86 -10.76 -1.39
N ASP A 56 11.87 -11.04 -2.19
CA ASP A 56 13.26 -11.25 -1.76
C ASP A 56 14.01 -9.92 -1.48
N SER A 57 13.43 -8.77 -1.85
CA SER A 57 14.04 -7.46 -1.65
C SER A 57 14.05 -7.04 -0.18
N GLN A 58 15.13 -6.38 0.26
CA GLN A 58 15.21 -5.77 1.59
C GLN A 58 14.10 -4.74 1.85
N ASP A 59 13.62 -4.09 0.79
CA ASP A 59 12.58 -3.06 0.85
C ASP A 59 11.16 -3.65 0.96
N PHE A 60 10.97 -4.96 0.75
CA PHE A 60 9.66 -5.59 0.71
C PHE A 60 8.83 -5.33 1.97
N ASN A 61 9.43 -5.54 3.15
CA ASN A 61 8.76 -5.32 4.43
C ASN A 61 8.33 -3.86 4.61
N ARG A 62 9.09 -2.93 4.03
CA ARG A 62 8.82 -1.49 4.08
C ARG A 62 7.62 -1.13 3.20
N VAL A 63 7.58 -1.67 1.98
CA VAL A 63 6.44 -1.56 1.06
C VAL A 63 5.19 -2.19 1.67
N LYS A 64 5.33 -3.38 2.25
CA LYS A 64 4.24 -4.09 2.93
C LYS A 64 3.64 -3.26 4.06
N SER A 65 4.49 -2.66 4.89
CA SER A 65 4.06 -1.78 6.00
C SER A 65 3.32 -0.55 5.48
N ALA A 66 3.77 0.02 4.36
CA ALA A 66 3.11 1.17 3.73
C ALA A 66 1.71 0.82 3.20
N VAL A 67 1.55 -0.36 2.58
CA VAL A 67 0.24 -0.88 2.15
C VAL A 67 -0.70 -1.08 3.34
N LEU A 68 -0.22 -1.69 4.43
CA LEU A 68 -1.02 -1.92 5.65
C LEU A 68 -1.52 -0.60 6.26
N ILE A 69 -0.65 0.41 6.36
CA ILE A 69 -1.02 1.74 6.87
C ILE A 69 -2.07 2.40 5.97
N LEU A 70 -1.91 2.31 4.64
CA LEU A 70 -2.89 2.87 3.71
C LEU A 70 -4.25 2.21 3.88
N ILE A 71 -4.30 0.88 4.00
CA ILE A 71 -5.54 0.15 4.26
C ILE A 71 -6.17 0.60 5.58
N GLY A 72 -5.38 0.78 6.64
CA GLY A 72 -5.87 1.29 7.93
C GLY A 72 -6.49 2.68 7.84
N ILE A 73 -5.90 3.57 7.04
CA ILE A 73 -6.46 4.91 6.78
C ILE A 73 -7.80 4.79 6.04
N LEU A 74 -7.85 4.00 4.96
CA LEU A 74 -9.06 3.80 4.15
C LEU A 74 -10.17 3.03 4.89
N TYR A 75 -9.80 2.22 5.88
CA TYR A 75 -10.74 1.54 6.76
C TYR A 75 -11.36 2.51 7.77
N ARG A 76 -10.55 3.42 8.33
CA ARG A 76 -11.00 4.43 9.29
C ARG A 76 -11.89 5.50 8.63
N ASP A 77 -11.61 5.85 7.38
CA ASP A 77 -12.32 6.90 6.64
C ASP A 77 -12.89 6.36 5.31
N PRO A 78 -14.04 5.68 5.34
CA PRO A 78 -14.66 5.11 4.15
C PRO A 78 -15.22 6.18 3.19
N ASP A 79 -15.68 7.31 3.72
CA ASP A 79 -16.24 8.41 2.92
C ASP A 79 -15.13 9.25 2.26
N GLY A 80 -13.92 9.19 2.81
CA GLY A 80 -12.79 10.00 2.38
C GLY A 80 -12.95 11.45 2.77
N ALA A 81 -13.44 11.71 3.99
CA ALA A 81 -13.44 13.04 4.57
C ALA A 81 -12.02 13.64 4.64
N ASP A 82 -11.01 12.79 4.84
CA ASP A 82 -9.59 13.14 4.90
C ASP A 82 -8.96 13.30 3.50
N LYS A 83 -9.69 13.09 2.40
CA LYS A 83 -9.16 13.26 1.02
C LYS A 83 -8.59 14.65 0.77
N GLY A 84 -9.11 15.68 1.44
CA GLY A 84 -8.62 17.06 1.33
C GLY A 84 -7.29 17.31 2.06
N LEU A 85 -6.85 16.39 2.92
CA LEU A 85 -5.56 16.48 3.63
C LEU A 85 -4.38 16.03 2.77
N TYR A 86 -4.65 15.43 1.60
CA TYR A 86 -3.64 14.88 0.71
C TYR A 86 -3.63 15.65 -0.62
N PRO A 87 -2.46 16.09 -1.11
CA PRO A 87 -2.36 16.65 -2.45
C PRO A 87 -2.89 15.69 -3.50
N LYS A 88 -3.53 16.22 -4.56
CA LYS A 88 -4.09 15.38 -5.63
C LYS A 88 -3.00 14.53 -6.26
N GLY A 89 -3.17 13.20 -6.20
CA GLY A 89 -2.22 12.24 -6.76
C GLY A 89 -1.11 11.81 -5.80
N GLU A 90 -1.12 12.27 -4.56
CA GLU A 90 -0.18 11.82 -3.53
C GLU A 90 -0.82 10.83 -2.56
N LEU A 91 0.05 10.00 -1.96
CA LEU A 91 -0.31 9.12 -0.86
C LEU A 91 -0.21 9.87 0.47
N PRO A 92 -0.90 9.39 1.53
CA PRO A 92 -0.76 9.96 2.86
C PRO A 92 0.69 10.02 3.34
N TYR A 93 1.07 11.10 4.03
CA TYR A 93 2.40 11.26 4.62
C TYR A 93 2.96 10.03 5.37
N PRO A 94 2.20 9.32 6.23
CA PRO A 94 2.73 8.13 6.90
C PRO A 94 3.07 6.99 5.93
N VAL A 95 2.42 6.93 4.77
CA VAL A 95 2.74 5.97 3.69
C VAL A 95 3.98 6.45 2.95
N VAL A 96 4.00 7.71 2.50
CA VAL A 96 5.11 8.29 1.72
C VAL A 96 6.42 8.26 2.50
N SER A 97 6.42 8.61 3.79
CA SER A 97 7.65 8.60 4.61
C SER A 97 8.33 7.21 4.63
N LEU A 98 7.55 6.14 4.49
CA LEU A 98 8.06 4.78 4.36
C LEU A 98 8.50 4.40 2.96
N ILE A 99 8.15 5.08 1.87
CA ILE A 99 8.48 4.58 0.52
C ILE A 99 9.10 5.64 -0.39
N ASN A 100 9.30 6.86 0.10
CA ASN A 100 9.79 7.97 -0.70
C ASN A 100 11.15 7.70 -1.35
N SER A 101 12.04 6.93 -0.69
CA SER A 101 13.34 6.57 -1.27
C SER A 101 13.25 5.54 -2.41
N LEU A 102 12.10 4.88 -2.57
CA LEU A 102 11.81 3.93 -3.63
C LEU A 102 11.11 4.60 -4.81
N HIS A 103 10.59 5.82 -4.60
CA HIS A 103 10.06 6.66 -5.65
C HIS A 103 11.17 7.16 -6.57
N LYS A 104 10.85 7.37 -7.84
CA LYS A 104 11.81 7.93 -8.79
C LYS A 104 12.11 9.39 -8.39
N PRO A 105 13.36 9.80 -8.19
CA PRO A 105 13.66 11.21 -7.98
C PRO A 105 13.28 11.98 -9.25
N VAL A 106 12.34 12.92 -9.13
CA VAL A 106 12.06 13.89 -10.19
C VAL A 106 13.20 14.89 -10.16
N ILE A 107 14.12 14.78 -11.12
CA ILE A 107 15.12 15.83 -11.35
C ILE A 107 14.36 16.94 -12.09
N ILE A 108 14.18 18.07 -11.41
CA ILE A 108 13.62 19.32 -12.00
C ILE A 108 14.78 20.14 -12.56
#